data_AF-A0A956ZNT5-F1
#
_entry.id   AF-A0A956ZNT5-F1
#
_cell.length_a   1.000
_cell.length_b   1.000
_cell.length_c   1.000
_cell.angle_alpha   90.00
_cell.angle_beta   90.00
_cell.angle_gamma   90.00
#
_symmetry.space_group_name_H-M   'P 1'
#
loop_
_entity.id
_entity.type
_entity.pdbx_description
1 polymer ?
#
loop_
_entity_poly.entity_id
_entity_poly.type
_entity_poly.pdbx_seq_one_letter_code
_entity_poly.pdbx_strand_id
1 'polypeptide(L)'
;MANSTHRAQLGFLVELTRPVCDDDKDLLARRYIDIYDNLVGEVILEERNPIHRFLLVVLDTVVAMHVEGALQNDHRMASRARRAVLTYPWDTEVPPGVVKYGDAWPAGDHVAYAFGSEDQAMLAQQRA
;
A
#
# COMPACT_ATOMS: atom_id res chain seq x y z
N MET A 1 12.98 -20.66 -17.42
CA MET A 1 12.96 -19.82 -16.21
C MET A 1 11.60 -19.15 -16.19
N ALA A 2 10.76 -19.46 -15.21
CA ALA A 2 9.42 -18.87 -15.14
C ALA A 2 9.56 -17.38 -14.82
N ASN A 3 9.26 -16.52 -15.80
CA ASN A 3 8.99 -15.11 -15.55
C ASN A 3 7.71 -15.04 -14.73
N SER A 4 7.84 -15.16 -13.42
CA SER A 4 6.73 -14.92 -12.49
C SER A 4 6.53 -13.42 -12.41
N THR A 5 5.84 -12.84 -13.39
CA THR A 5 5.44 -11.45 -13.35
C THR A 5 4.47 -11.28 -12.18
N HIS A 6 4.90 -10.65 -11.08
CA HIS A 6 3.97 -10.35 -10.00
C HIS A 6 2.91 -9.39 -10.51
N ARG A 7 1.65 -9.75 -10.33
CA ARG A 7 0.54 -8.85 -10.62
C ARG A 7 0.61 -7.66 -9.67
N ALA A 8 0.52 -6.44 -10.19
CA ALA A 8 0.40 -5.27 -9.36
C ALA A 8 -0.97 -5.25 -8.67
N GLN A 9 -0.97 -5.09 -7.35
CA GLN A 9 -2.16 -4.93 -6.53
C GLN A 9 -2.61 -3.47 -6.54
N LEU A 10 -3.90 -3.27 -6.30
CA LEU A 10 -4.42 -1.93 -6.03
C LEU A 10 -3.91 -1.46 -4.67
N GLY A 11 -3.40 -0.24 -4.61
CA GLY A 11 -3.09 0.40 -3.34
C GLY A 11 -3.45 1.88 -3.33
N PHE A 12 -3.34 2.47 -2.15
CA PHE A 12 -3.51 3.91 -1.94
C PHE A 12 -2.40 4.42 -1.04
N LEU A 13 -1.70 5.45 -1.51
CA LEU A 13 -0.89 6.27 -0.63
C LEU A 13 -1.82 7.26 0.06
N VAL A 14 -1.82 7.26 1.38
CA VAL A 14 -2.79 8.00 2.19
C VAL A 14 -2.06 8.95 3.12
N GLU A 15 -2.53 10.19 3.16
CA GLU A 15 -2.07 11.20 4.12
C GLU A 15 -3.16 11.44 5.16
N LEU A 16 -2.74 11.52 6.42
CA LEU A 16 -3.63 11.68 7.56
C LEU A 16 -3.78 13.17 7.93
N THR A 17 -4.97 13.54 8.39
CA THR A 17 -5.29 14.89 8.91
C THR A 17 -4.53 15.20 10.20
N ARG A 18 -4.17 14.17 10.96
CA ARG A 18 -3.34 14.23 12.17
C ARG A 18 -2.39 13.03 12.21
N PRO A 19 -1.31 13.06 13.01
CA PRO A 19 -0.51 11.87 13.26
C PRO A 19 -1.36 10.67 13.73
N VAL A 20 -0.91 9.46 13.42
CA VAL A 20 -1.41 8.23 14.06
C VAL A 20 -1.27 8.36 15.58
N CYS A 21 -2.31 8.00 16.31
CA CYS A 21 -2.31 7.94 17.78
C CYS A 21 -2.91 6.62 18.29
N ASP A 22 -2.91 6.44 19.61
CA ASP A 22 -3.38 5.21 20.27
C ASP A 22 -4.86 4.85 19.98
N ASP A 23 -5.66 5.82 19.53
CA ASP A 23 -7.05 5.60 19.12
C ASP A 23 -7.16 4.91 17.74
N ASP A 24 -6.13 5.01 16.89
CA ASP A 24 -6.10 4.43 15.55
C ASP A 24 -5.67 2.95 15.59
N LYS A 25 -6.40 2.17 16.38
CA LYS A 25 -6.06 0.77 16.72
C LYS A 25 -5.95 -0.12 15.48
N ASP A 26 -6.78 0.11 14.48
CA ASP A 26 -6.75 -0.60 13.20
C ASP A 26 -5.44 -0.32 12.45
N LEU A 27 -5.09 0.96 12.27
CA LEU A 27 -3.86 1.37 11.58
C LEU A 27 -2.62 0.87 12.31
N LEU A 28 -2.59 0.97 13.64
CA LEU A 28 -1.52 0.44 14.49
C LEU A 28 -1.42 -1.08 14.42
N ALA A 29 -2.55 -1.77 14.25
CA ALA A 29 -2.61 -3.21 13.98
C ALA A 29 -2.33 -3.58 12.52
N ARG A 30 -1.88 -2.63 11.69
CA ARG A 30 -1.56 -2.80 10.25
C ARG A 30 -2.75 -3.25 9.41
N ARG A 31 -3.95 -2.84 9.78
CA ARG A 31 -5.19 -3.21 9.10
C ARG A 31 -6.03 -1.97 8.83
N TYR A 32 -6.53 -1.83 7.62
CA TYR A 32 -7.55 -0.83 7.34
C TYR A 32 -8.93 -1.47 7.44
N ILE A 33 -9.73 -1.02 8.40
CA ILE A 33 -11.09 -1.47 8.62
C ILE A 33 -12.05 -0.34 8.19
N ASP A 34 -13.05 -0.67 7.40
CA ASP A 34 -14.06 0.32 7.00
C ASP A 34 -15.11 0.58 8.10
N ILE A 35 -16.05 1.48 7.81
CA ILE A 35 -17.13 1.84 8.74
C ILE A 35 -18.12 0.71 9.05
N TYR A 36 -18.04 -0.41 8.32
CA TYR A 36 -18.88 -1.59 8.48
C TYR A 36 -18.11 -2.77 9.09
N ASP A 37 -16.96 -2.49 9.72
CA ASP A 37 -16.05 -3.47 10.32
C ASP A 37 -15.46 -4.49 9.33
N ASN A 38 -15.44 -4.20 8.03
CA ASN A 38 -14.82 -5.07 7.03
C ASN A 38 -13.34 -4.74 6.87
N LEU A 39 -12.52 -5.79 6.79
CA LEU A 39 -11.11 -5.66 6.42
C LEU A 39 -10.99 -5.31 4.94
N VAL A 40 -10.39 -4.15 4.65
CA VAL A 40 -10.18 -3.65 3.30
C VAL A 40 -8.80 -4.01 2.77
N GLY A 41 -7.79 -3.96 3.64
CA GLY A 41 -6.41 -4.05 3.22
C GLY A 41 -5.41 -4.01 4.37
N GLU A 42 -4.17 -4.29 4.03
CA GLU A 42 -3.02 -4.11 4.90
C GLU A 42 -2.58 -2.64 4.92
N VAL A 43 -2.18 -2.16 6.10
CA VAL A 43 -1.62 -0.83 6.31
C VAL A 43 -0.14 -0.95 6.60
N ILE A 44 0.67 -0.30 5.75
CA ILE A 44 2.12 -0.16 5.95
C ILE A 44 2.40 1.30 6.32
N LEU A 45 2.78 1.51 7.57
CA LEU A 45 3.02 2.85 8.13
C LEU A 45 4.38 3.39 7.65
N GLU A 46 4.46 4.70 7.44
CA GLU A 46 5.74 5.35 7.14
C GLU A 46 6.70 5.22 8.34
N GLU A 47 7.96 4.90 8.08
CA GLU A 47 9.02 4.81 9.11
C GLU A 47 9.49 6.20 9.58
N ARG A 48 8.56 7.02 10.08
CA ARG A 48 8.83 8.35 10.66
C ARG A 48 8.00 8.57 11.91
N ASN A 49 8.50 9.39 12.82
CA ASN A 49 7.77 9.82 14.01
C ASN A 49 7.72 11.36 14.05
N PRO A 50 6.52 11.99 14.03
CA PRO A 50 5.18 11.38 13.97
C PRO A 50 4.83 10.73 12.62
N ILE A 51 3.99 9.69 12.65
CA ILE A 51 3.50 8.99 11.45
C ILE A 51 2.33 9.77 10.85
N HIS A 52 2.48 10.31 9.65
CA HIS A 52 1.44 11.08 8.96
C HIS A 52 0.89 10.39 7.70
N ARG A 53 1.54 9.31 7.27
CA ARG A 53 1.22 8.64 6.01
C ARG A 53 1.31 7.15 6.15
N PHE A 54 0.55 6.47 5.32
CA PHE A 54 0.62 5.04 5.18
C PHE A 54 0.30 4.62 3.74
N LEU A 55 0.79 3.45 3.37
CA LEU A 55 0.38 2.75 2.16
C LEU A 55 -0.69 1.73 2.55
N LEU A 56 -1.86 1.82 1.93
CA LEU A 56 -2.89 0.78 1.95
C LEU A 56 -2.66 -0.17 0.78
N VAL A 57 -2.43 -1.44 1.06
CA VAL A 57 -2.43 -2.52 0.06
C VAL A 57 -3.79 -3.21 0.13
N VAL A 58 -4.60 -3.06 -0.92
CA VAL A 58 -5.99 -3.54 -0.94
C VAL A 58 -6.02 -5.05 -1.12
N LEU A 59 -6.89 -5.72 -0.37
CA LEU A 59 -7.13 -7.15 -0.56
C LEU A 59 -7.77 -7.41 -1.93
N ASP A 60 -7.32 -8.45 -2.62
CA ASP A 60 -7.81 -8.81 -3.96
C ASP A 60 -9.33 -9.09 -4.03
N THR A 61 -9.95 -9.41 -2.90
CA THR A 61 -11.40 -9.66 -2.77
C THR A 61 -12.22 -8.38 -2.67
N VAL A 62 -11.59 -7.23 -2.46
CA VAL A 62 -12.26 -5.95 -2.22
C VAL A 62 -12.26 -5.12 -3.50
N VAL A 63 -13.46 -4.67 -3.91
CA VAL A 63 -13.62 -3.88 -5.13
C VAL A 63 -13.16 -2.44 -4.94
N ALA A 64 -12.50 -1.87 -5.96
CA ALA A 64 -11.91 -0.53 -5.90
C ALA A 64 -12.89 0.57 -5.44
N MET A 65 -14.14 0.52 -5.93
CA MET A 65 -15.18 1.49 -5.58
C MET A 65 -15.50 1.50 -4.09
N HIS A 66 -15.48 0.33 -3.44
CA HIS A 66 -15.71 0.21 -2.00
C HIS A 66 -14.59 0.89 -1.21
N VAL A 67 -13.33 0.67 -1.62
CA VAL A 67 -12.16 1.27 -0.98
C VAL A 67 -12.17 2.79 -1.12
N GLU A 68 -12.44 3.31 -2.31
CA GLU A 68 -12.50 4.74 -2.56
C GLU A 68 -13.59 5.41 -1.72
N GLY A 69 -14.76 4.77 -1.61
CA GLY A 69 -15.84 5.21 -0.74
C GLY A 69 -15.46 5.18 0.74
N ALA A 70 -14.81 4.11 1.21
CA ALA A 70 -14.36 3.99 2.60
C ALA A 70 -13.34 5.09 2.95
N LEU A 71 -12.31 5.29 2.12
CA LEU A 71 -11.30 6.33 2.32
C LEU A 71 -11.87 7.74 2.19
N GLN A 72 -12.92 7.95 1.39
CA GLN A 72 -13.57 9.25 1.25
C GLN A 72 -14.36 9.65 2.49
N ASN A 73 -14.96 8.68 3.18
CA ASN A 73 -15.79 8.91 4.36
C ASN A 73 -15.00 8.80 5.68
N ASP A 74 -13.73 8.39 5.63
CA ASP A 74 -12.86 8.36 6.80
C ASP A 74 -12.29 9.75 7.10
N HIS A 75 -12.74 10.35 8.20
CA HIS A 75 -12.36 11.68 8.68
C HIS A 75 -10.87 11.80 9.06
N ARG A 76 -10.17 10.67 9.25
CA ARG A 76 -8.72 10.66 9.48
C ARG A 76 -7.94 11.02 8.21
N MET A 77 -8.56 10.93 7.04
CA MET A 77 -7.89 11.07 5.74
C MET A 77 -7.87 12.52 5.27
N ALA A 78 -6.66 13.07 5.07
CA ALA A 78 -6.46 14.38 4.45
C ALA A 78 -6.41 14.26 2.93
N SER A 79 -5.70 13.26 2.42
CA SER A 79 -5.58 13.01 0.99
C SER A 79 -5.35 11.54 0.71
N ARG A 80 -5.64 11.12 -0.52
CA ARG A 80 -5.40 9.76 -1.00
C ARG A 80 -5.02 9.78 -2.47
N ALA A 81 -4.04 8.97 -2.84
CA ALA A 81 -3.61 8.81 -4.21
C ALA A 81 -3.55 7.32 -4.56
N ARG A 82 -4.26 6.93 -5.62
CA ARG A 82 -4.23 5.55 -6.12
C ARG A 82 -2.80 5.19 -6.55
N ARG A 83 -2.42 3.96 -6.24
CA ARG A 83 -1.11 3.37 -6.56
C ARG A 83 -1.30 1.97 -7.12
N ALA A 84 -0.31 1.54 -7.90
CA ALA A 84 -0.08 0.14 -8.19
C ALA A 84 1.02 -0.35 -7.24
N VAL A 85 0.80 -1.48 -6.57
CA VAL A 85 1.71 -2.00 -5.54
C VAL A 85 2.25 -3.35 -5.95
N LEU A 86 3.56 -3.51 -5.90
CA LEU A 86 4.22 -4.81 -6.04
C LEU A 86 4.80 -5.23 -4.70
N THR A 87 4.43 -6.42 -4.23
CA THR A 87 4.86 -6.93 -2.92
C THR A 87 5.85 -8.06 -3.10
N TYR A 88 6.99 -7.98 -2.40
CA TYR A 88 8.04 -8.99 -2.41
C TYR A 88 8.40 -9.38 -0.98
N PRO A 89 8.48 -10.68 -0.66
CA PRO A 89 9.11 -11.13 0.59
C PRO A 89 10.54 -10.59 0.73
N TRP A 90 11.00 -10.34 1.95
CA TRP A 90 12.34 -9.75 2.21
C TRP A 90 13.52 -10.59 1.67
N ASP A 91 13.33 -11.90 1.54
CA ASP A 91 14.33 -12.86 1.08
C ASP A 91 14.30 -13.08 -0.44
N THR A 92 13.41 -12.39 -1.15
CA THR A 92 13.25 -12.51 -2.60
C THR A 92 14.07 -11.45 -3.33
N GLU A 93 14.75 -11.87 -4.40
CA GLU A 93 15.44 -10.94 -5.28
C GLU A 93 14.43 -10.04 -6.02
N VAL A 94 14.53 -8.73 -5.78
CA VAL A 94 13.65 -7.73 -6.40
C VAL A 94 14.30 -7.22 -7.69
N PRO A 95 13.57 -7.14 -8.82
CA PRO A 95 14.11 -6.59 -10.05
C PRO A 95 14.69 -5.17 -9.85
N PRO A 96 15.88 -4.84 -10.41
CA PRO A 96 16.52 -3.55 -10.19
C PRO A 96 15.66 -2.35 -10.60
N GLY A 97 14.85 -2.49 -11.65
CA GLY A 97 13.87 -1.47 -12.05
C GLY A 97 12.82 -1.19 -10.96
N VAL A 98 12.36 -2.20 -10.23
CA VAL A 98 11.40 -2.04 -9.12
C VAL A 98 12.04 -1.26 -7.98
N VAL A 99 13.26 -1.63 -7.57
CA VAL A 99 13.99 -0.94 -6.50
C VAL A 99 14.29 0.52 -6.87
N LYS A 100 14.62 0.78 -8.14
CA LYS A 100 15.01 2.11 -8.61
C LYS A 100 13.84 3.08 -8.74
N TYR A 101 12.68 2.61 -9.20
CA TYR A 101 11.56 3.47 -9.57
C TYR A 101 10.35 3.37 -8.62
N GLY A 102 10.27 2.33 -7.81
CA GLY A 102 9.22 2.16 -6.82
C GLY A 102 9.54 2.92 -5.53
N ASP A 103 8.51 3.48 -4.92
CA ASP A 103 8.60 3.99 -3.55
C ASP A 103 8.50 2.79 -2.59
N ALA A 104 9.51 2.56 -1.76
CA ALA A 104 9.63 1.36 -0.93
C ALA A 104 8.94 1.56 0.43
N TRP A 105 8.09 0.60 0.79
CA TRP A 105 7.31 0.55 2.02
C TRP A 105 7.60 -0.77 2.75
N PRO A 106 8.56 -0.76 3.68
CA PRO A 106 8.91 -1.93 4.50
C PRO A 106 7.73 -2.38 5.38
N ALA A 107 7.37 -3.65 5.30
CA ALA A 107 6.43 -4.33 6.19
C ALA A 107 7.14 -5.53 6.86
N GLY A 108 6.54 -6.08 7.91
CA GLY A 108 7.25 -7.00 8.83
C GLY A 108 8.01 -8.14 8.15
N ASP A 109 7.41 -8.75 7.13
CA ASP A 109 7.92 -9.91 6.39
C ASP A 109 8.08 -9.66 4.87
N HIS A 110 7.73 -8.47 4.38
CA HIS A 110 7.82 -8.13 2.96
C HIS A 110 8.11 -6.63 2.76
N VAL A 111 8.43 -6.25 1.52
CA VAL A 111 8.50 -4.86 1.09
C VAL A 111 7.48 -4.64 -0.02
N ALA A 112 6.65 -3.62 0.16
CA ALA A 112 5.73 -3.14 -0.87
C ALA A 112 6.38 -2.00 -1.64
N TYR A 113 6.38 -2.08 -2.96
CA TYR A 113 6.84 -1.01 -3.84
C TYR A 113 5.65 -0.34 -4.51
N ALA A 114 5.43 0.94 -4.23
CA ALA A 114 4.32 1.71 -4.75
C ALA A 114 4.72 2.50 -6.01
N PHE A 115 3.85 2.45 -7.03
CA PHE A 115 4.02 3.11 -8.33
C PHE A 115 2.81 3.99 -8.64
N GLY A 116 3.01 5.01 -9.49
CA GLY A 116 1.94 5.90 -9.92
C GLY A 116 0.87 5.21 -10.77
N SER A 117 1.23 4.14 -11.49
CA SER A 117 0.32 3.35 -12.33
C SER A 117 0.77 1.89 -12.48
N GLU A 118 -0.15 1.03 -12.92
CA GLU A 118 0.13 -0.37 -13.23
C GLU A 118 1.16 -0.50 -14.35
N ASP A 119 1.05 0.30 -15.42
CA ASP A 119 2.04 0.31 -16.51
C ASP A 119 3.46 0.59 -16.02
N GLN A 120 3.62 1.52 -15.06
CA GLN A 120 4.93 1.81 -14.47
C GLN A 120 5.46 0.63 -13.67
N ALA A 121 4.61 -0.01 -12.86
CA ALA A 121 4.98 -1.20 -12.09
C ALA A 121 5.43 -2.34 -13.02
N MET A 122 4.67 -2.61 -14.08
CA MET A 122 4.97 -3.66 -15.06
C MET A 122 6.27 -3.37 -15.83
N LEU A 123 6.49 -2.13 -16.25
CA LEU A 123 7.74 -1.71 -16.90
C LEU A 123 8.94 -1.85 -15.95
N ALA A 124 8.76 -1.57 -14.67
CA ALA A 124 9.82 -1.70 -13.67
C ALA A 124 10.24 -3.16 -13.47
N GLN A 125 9.30 -4.10 -13.50
CA GLN A 125 9.59 -5.55 -13.40
C GLN A 125 10.39 -6.09 -14.58
N GLN A 126 10.22 -5.51 -15.78
CA GLN A 126 10.89 -5.95 -17.00
C GLN A 126 12.31 -5.39 -17.16
N ARG A 127 12.68 -4.42 -16.33
CA ARG A 127 13.99 -3.76 -16.37
C ARG A 127 14.94 -4.43 -15.40
N ALA A 128 15.79 -5.29 -15.96
CA ALA A 128 17.00 -5.81 -15.29
C ALA A 128 18.08 -4.73 -15.18
#